data_AF-A0A093Z5U9-F1
#
_entry.id   AF-A0A093Z5U9-F1
#
_cell.length_a   1.000
_cell.length_b   1.000
_cell.length_c   1.000
_cell.angle_alpha   90.00
_cell.angle_beta   90.00
_cell.angle_gamma   90.00
#
_symmetry.space_group_name_H-M   'P 1'
#
loop_
_entity.id
_entity.type
_entity.pdbx_description
1 polymer ?
#
loop_
_entity_poly.entity_id
_entity_poly.type
_entity_poly.pdbx_seq_one_letter_code
_entity_poly.pdbx_strand_id
1 'polypeptide(L)'
;MKAIEREVREEEEAKRERARRSTKKDGDWFSDSWSELFGVAGNVRALAIACLLQGLQQLCGFNSLMYFSATLFSLLGFATPTLTSLSVAATNAIFTIISLLLIDRLGRRRILLLSIPVMIFALICCAATFHYIILPSDTNSHNPSAEAQVPIASRTSPLLVVGSIIIYVAGYATGLGNVPWQQSELFPLNIRSLGSSLATAVNWGSNTVVGLTFLQMLDGLGPSWTFLIYAFVCLMGWFAIWLVYPETRGLTLEETGELLKDGWGVQRGGGRLGRGLGAENGEV
;
A
#
# COMPACT_ATOMS: atom_id res chain seq x y z
N MET A 1 11.34 19.08 25.70
CA MET A 1 10.28 19.58 26.59
C MET A 1 9.37 20.59 25.89
N LYS A 2 9.88 21.70 25.35
CA LYS A 2 9.02 22.73 24.70
C LYS A 2 8.15 22.24 23.53
N ALA A 3 8.62 21.29 22.71
CA ALA A 3 7.82 20.71 21.62
C ALA A 3 6.65 19.85 22.14
N ILE A 4 6.90 19.07 23.20
CA ILE A 4 5.89 18.20 23.83
C ILE A 4 4.83 19.04 24.56
N GLU A 5 5.23 20.11 25.24
CA GLU A 5 4.27 21.03 25.88
C GLU A 5 3.38 21.76 24.86
N ARG A 6 3.91 22.03 23.67
CA ARG A 6 3.15 22.63 22.57
C ARG A 6 2.11 21.67 22.01
N GLU A 7 2.50 20.42 21.74
CA GLU A 7 1.58 19.36 21.29
C GLU A 7 0.48 19.08 22.33
N VAL A 8 0.82 19.03 23.63
CA VAL A 8 -0.17 18.82 24.71
C VAL A 8 -1.16 19.97 24.79
N ARG A 9 -0.69 21.21 24.62
CA ARG A 9 -1.56 22.39 24.63
C ARG A 9 -2.49 22.43 23.40
N GLU A 10 -1.98 22.06 22.24
CA GLU A 10 -2.77 21.96 21.00
C GLU A 10 -3.80 20.82 21.08
N GLU A 11 -3.46 19.68 21.69
CA GLU A 11 -4.43 18.63 22.02
C GLU A 11 -5.54 19.12 22.97
N GLU A 12 -5.18 19.91 23.99
CA GLU A 12 -6.17 20.48 24.91
C GLU A 12 -7.08 21.50 24.22
N GLU A 13 -6.54 22.38 23.39
CA GLU A 13 -7.31 23.36 22.62
C GLU A 13 -8.25 22.65 21.62
N ALA A 14 -7.76 21.62 20.91
CA ALA A 14 -8.59 20.79 20.03
C ALA A 14 -9.68 20.02 20.80
N LYS A 15 -9.39 19.51 22.01
CA LYS A 15 -10.40 18.87 22.87
C LYS A 15 -11.45 19.87 23.36
N ARG A 16 -11.05 21.10 23.71
CA ARG A 16 -11.98 22.18 24.11
C ARG A 16 -12.85 22.63 22.96
N GLU A 17 -12.31 22.76 21.75
CA GLU A 17 -13.09 23.02 20.55
C GLU A 17 -14.06 21.88 20.22
N ARG A 18 -13.65 20.62 20.41
CA ARG A 18 -14.53 19.45 20.28
C ARG A 18 -15.66 19.47 21.29
N ALA A 19 -15.40 19.79 22.56
CA ALA A 19 -16.44 19.92 23.58
C ALA A 19 -17.44 21.04 23.23
N ARG A 20 -16.95 22.13 22.64
CA ARG A 20 -17.74 23.27 22.19
C ARG A 20 -18.50 23.00 20.87
N ARG A 21 -17.99 22.10 20.02
CA ARG A 21 -18.69 21.59 18.82
C ARG A 21 -19.69 20.48 19.14
N SER A 22 -19.46 19.66 20.16
CA SER A 22 -20.37 18.61 20.63
C SER A 22 -21.69 19.16 21.19
N THR A 23 -21.74 20.45 21.54
CA THR A 23 -22.97 21.14 21.93
C THR A 23 -23.77 21.68 20.73
N LYS A 24 -23.19 21.64 19.53
CA LYS A 24 -23.85 21.94 18.25
C LYS A 24 -24.53 20.65 17.77
N LYS A 25 -25.79 20.74 17.34
CA LYS A 25 -26.63 19.61 16.86
C LYS A 25 -25.83 18.67 15.95
N ASP A 26 -25.83 17.36 16.21
CA ASP A 26 -25.01 16.35 15.48
C ASP A 26 -25.15 16.41 13.94
N GLY A 27 -26.29 16.90 13.42
CA GLY A 27 -26.49 17.13 11.99
C GLY A 27 -25.62 18.22 11.38
N ASP A 28 -25.26 19.26 12.14
CA ASP A 28 -24.40 20.35 11.68
C ASP A 28 -22.95 19.89 11.57
N TRP A 29 -22.46 19.09 12.53
CA TRP A 29 -21.07 18.60 12.49
C TRP A 29 -20.80 17.71 11.27
N PHE A 30 -21.74 16.83 10.93
CA PHE A 30 -21.61 15.99 9.74
C PHE A 30 -21.58 16.85 8.47
N SER A 31 -22.55 17.75 8.28
CA SER A 31 -22.59 18.63 7.10
C SER A 31 -21.35 19.52 7.00
N ASP A 32 -20.92 20.11 8.12
CA ASP A 32 -19.72 20.95 8.21
C ASP A 32 -18.48 20.13 7.81
N SER A 33 -18.30 18.91 8.32
CA SER A 33 -17.15 18.05 8.01
C SER A 33 -17.08 17.62 6.54
N TRP A 34 -18.22 17.28 5.94
CA TRP A 34 -18.29 16.95 4.51
C TRP A 34 -17.99 18.17 3.64
N SER A 35 -18.55 19.34 4.00
CA SER A 35 -18.27 20.59 3.30
C SER A 35 -16.79 21.00 3.42
N GLU A 36 -16.16 20.73 4.56
CA GLU A 36 -14.77 21.06 4.81
C GLU A 36 -13.81 20.07 4.10
N LEU A 37 -14.18 18.80 4.00
CA LEU A 37 -13.42 17.80 3.25
C LEU A 37 -13.41 18.09 1.75
N PHE A 38 -14.56 18.40 1.16
CA PHE A 38 -14.70 18.61 -0.29
C PHE A 38 -14.55 20.08 -0.73
N GLY A 39 -14.74 21.03 0.17
CA GLY A 39 -14.64 22.46 -0.11
C GLY A 39 -13.21 23.02 -0.05
N VAL A 40 -12.30 22.35 0.67
CA VAL A 40 -10.90 22.78 0.79
C VAL A 40 -10.01 21.94 -0.12
N ALA A 41 -9.36 22.59 -1.10
CA ALA A 41 -8.53 21.91 -2.09
C ALA A 41 -7.41 21.04 -1.48
N GLY A 42 -6.80 21.47 -0.36
CA GLY A 42 -5.78 20.68 0.34
C GLY A 42 -6.34 19.38 0.93
N ASN A 43 -7.56 19.42 1.49
CA ASN A 43 -8.22 18.24 2.04
C ASN A 43 -8.61 17.24 0.95
N VAL A 44 -9.05 17.74 -0.21
CA VAL A 44 -9.33 16.89 -1.39
C VAL A 44 -8.05 16.22 -1.90
N ARG A 45 -6.91 16.91 -1.91
CA ARG A 45 -5.61 16.31 -2.28
C ARG A 45 -5.17 15.25 -1.27
N ALA A 46 -5.32 15.51 0.03
CA ALA A 46 -5.06 14.53 1.08
C ALA A 46 -5.93 13.27 0.90
N LEU A 47 -7.23 13.46 0.62
CA LEU A 47 -8.15 12.36 0.35
C LEU A 47 -7.75 11.58 -0.91
N ALA A 48 -7.41 12.27 -2.00
CA ALA A 48 -6.97 11.65 -3.23
C ALA A 48 -5.71 10.79 -3.01
N ILE A 49 -4.74 11.28 -2.25
CA ILE A 49 -3.53 10.51 -1.89
C ILE A 49 -3.88 9.29 -1.05
N ALA A 50 -4.69 9.46 0.01
CA ALA A 50 -5.08 8.36 0.89
C ALA A 50 -5.83 7.27 0.12
N CYS A 51 -6.83 7.64 -0.68
CA CYS A 51 -7.58 6.71 -1.51
C CYS A 51 -6.71 6.04 -2.58
N LEU A 52 -5.79 6.79 -3.22
CA LEU A 52 -4.83 6.22 -4.18
C LEU A 52 -3.97 5.14 -3.53
N LEU A 53 -3.39 5.42 -2.36
CA LEU A 53 -2.54 4.46 -1.65
C LEU A 53 -3.33 3.23 -1.19
N GLN A 54 -4.52 3.42 -0.63
CA GLN A 54 -5.37 2.33 -0.16
C GLN A 54 -5.89 1.46 -1.31
N GLY A 55 -6.29 2.10 -2.42
CA GLY A 55 -6.68 1.40 -3.64
C GLY A 55 -5.51 0.62 -4.23
N LEU A 56 -4.35 1.25 -4.40
CA LEU A 56 -3.15 0.60 -4.94
C LEU A 56 -2.66 -0.57 -4.07
N GLN A 57 -2.74 -0.44 -2.74
CA GLN A 57 -2.41 -1.51 -1.80
C GLN A 57 -3.19 -2.79 -2.13
N GLN A 58 -4.47 -2.67 -2.51
CA GLN A 58 -5.32 -3.82 -2.79
C GLN A 58 -5.29 -4.25 -4.26
N LEU A 59 -5.36 -3.29 -5.18
CA LEU A 59 -5.35 -3.52 -6.62
C LEU A 59 -4.04 -4.15 -7.12
N CYS A 60 -2.96 -4.08 -6.35
CA CYS A 60 -1.71 -4.79 -6.66
C CYS A 60 -1.79 -6.33 -6.49
N GLY A 61 -2.91 -6.87 -6.00
CA GLY A 61 -3.17 -8.31 -5.94
C GLY A 61 -2.67 -9.01 -4.68
N PHE A 62 -2.09 -8.29 -3.71
CA PHE A 62 -1.42 -8.88 -2.56
C PHE A 62 -2.33 -9.77 -1.70
N ASN A 63 -3.52 -9.27 -1.30
CA ASN A 63 -4.42 -10.03 -0.45
C ASN A 63 -4.92 -11.32 -1.12
N SER A 64 -5.31 -11.27 -2.39
CA SER A 64 -5.70 -12.46 -3.14
C SER A 64 -4.56 -13.46 -3.31
N LEU A 65 -3.33 -12.98 -3.56
CA LEU A 65 -2.15 -13.84 -3.58
C LEU A 65 -1.98 -14.56 -2.24
N MET A 66 -2.13 -13.85 -1.11
CA MET A 66 -2.03 -14.46 0.22
C MET A 66 -3.11 -15.52 0.44
N TYR A 67 -4.38 -15.22 0.15
CA TYR A 67 -5.51 -16.13 0.32
C TYR A 67 -5.40 -17.40 -0.51
N PHE A 68 -4.95 -17.25 -1.76
CA PHE A 68 -4.90 -18.35 -2.74
C PHE A 68 -3.50 -18.89 -2.99
N SER A 69 -2.51 -18.50 -2.17
CA SER A 69 -1.10 -18.92 -2.32
C SER A 69 -0.95 -20.45 -2.28
N ALA A 70 -1.61 -21.13 -1.34
CA ALA A 70 -1.58 -22.59 -1.27
C ALA A 70 -2.19 -23.24 -2.53
N THR A 71 -3.29 -22.68 -3.05
CA THR A 71 -3.91 -23.14 -4.31
C THR A 71 -2.95 -22.95 -5.47
N LEU A 72 -2.31 -21.78 -5.58
CA LEU A 72 -1.34 -21.48 -6.64
C LEU A 72 -0.13 -22.42 -6.58
N PHE A 73 0.41 -22.70 -5.39
CA PHE A 73 1.51 -23.65 -5.24
C PHE A 73 1.10 -25.10 -5.48
N SER A 74 -0.16 -25.46 -5.19
CA SER A 74 -0.72 -26.76 -5.58
C SER A 74 -0.78 -26.91 -7.10
N LEU A 75 -1.22 -25.88 -7.82
CA LEU A 75 -1.25 -25.86 -9.29
C LEU A 75 0.16 -25.99 -9.92
N LEU A 76 1.19 -25.53 -9.21
CA LEU A 76 2.60 -25.68 -9.62
C LEU A 76 3.22 -27.04 -9.29
N GLY A 77 2.45 -27.96 -8.67
CA GLY A 77 2.91 -29.31 -8.36
C GLY A 77 3.83 -29.42 -7.13
N PHE A 78 3.77 -28.46 -6.21
CA PHE A 78 4.51 -28.58 -4.94
C PHE A 78 3.91 -29.70 -4.07
N ALA A 79 4.76 -30.59 -3.54
CA ALA A 79 4.33 -31.68 -2.67
C ALA A 79 3.74 -31.20 -1.34
N THR A 80 4.15 -30.02 -0.86
CA THR A 80 3.68 -29.41 0.39
C THR A 80 3.30 -27.93 0.22
N PRO A 81 2.21 -27.61 -0.50
CA PRO A 81 1.83 -26.23 -0.83
C PRO A 81 1.62 -25.33 0.40
N THR A 82 1.17 -25.91 1.51
CA THR A 82 0.93 -25.21 2.77
C THR A 82 2.23 -24.73 3.42
N LEU A 83 3.31 -25.52 3.37
CA LEU A 83 4.62 -25.11 3.87
C LEU A 83 5.22 -24.00 3.00
N THR A 84 5.06 -24.08 1.68
CA THR A 84 5.47 -23.01 0.77
C THR A 84 4.69 -21.72 1.03
N SER A 85 3.37 -21.80 1.24
CA SER A 85 2.54 -20.66 1.63
C SER A 85 2.96 -20.07 2.99
N LEU A 86 3.30 -20.90 3.97
CA LEU A 86 3.81 -20.46 5.27
C LEU A 86 5.12 -19.65 5.13
N SER A 87 6.01 -20.06 4.21
CA SER A 87 7.25 -19.32 3.95
C SER A 87 7.00 -17.91 3.40
N VAL A 88 5.95 -17.74 2.59
CA VAL A 88 5.52 -16.44 2.08
C VAL A 88 4.95 -15.57 3.22
N ALA A 89 4.11 -16.15 4.08
CA ALA A 89 3.58 -15.44 5.25
C ALA A 89 4.68 -15.03 6.24
N ALA A 90 5.67 -15.89 6.47
CA ALA A 90 6.84 -15.58 7.30
C ALA A 90 7.65 -14.41 6.70
N THR A 91 7.86 -14.41 5.38
CA THR A 91 8.52 -13.29 4.67
C THR A 91 7.77 -11.99 4.90
N ASN A 92 6.44 -11.99 4.76
CA ASN A 92 5.62 -10.82 5.02
C ASN A 92 5.81 -10.29 6.45
N ALA A 93 5.77 -11.17 7.46
CA ALA A 93 5.96 -10.79 8.86
C ALA A 93 7.35 -10.18 9.10
N ILE A 94 8.42 -10.81 8.61
CA ILE A 94 9.80 -10.34 8.77
C ILE A 94 9.98 -8.96 8.13
N PHE A 95 9.56 -8.80 6.87
CA PHE A 95 9.73 -7.51 6.17
C PHE A 95 8.81 -6.41 6.70
N THR A 96 7.66 -6.77 7.29
CA THR A 96 6.82 -5.80 8.01
C THR A 96 7.56 -5.26 9.24
N ILE A 97 8.23 -6.12 10.02
CA ILE A 97 9.05 -5.67 11.15
C ILE A 97 10.19 -4.76 10.68
N ILE A 98 10.87 -5.12 9.59
CA ILE A 98 11.93 -4.29 9.00
C ILE A 98 11.36 -2.93 8.56
N SER A 99 10.20 -2.92 7.90
CA SER A 99 9.53 -1.70 7.46
C SER A 99 9.24 -0.75 8.62
N LEU A 100 8.74 -1.26 9.75
CA LEU A 100 8.48 -0.46 10.95
C LEU A 100 9.75 0.23 11.49
N LEU A 101 10.91 -0.42 11.36
CA LEU A 101 12.19 0.17 11.77
C LEU A 101 12.74 1.18 10.74
N LEU A 102 12.39 1.02 9.47
CA LEU A 102 12.88 1.84 8.36
C LEU A 102 12.03 3.11 8.13
N ILE A 103 10.73 3.07 8.42
CA ILE A 103 9.77 4.13 8.08
C ILE A 103 10.13 5.47 8.70
N ASP A 104 10.56 5.44 9.96
CA ASP A 104 10.98 6.61 10.73
C ASP A 104 12.41 7.05 10.41
N ARG A 105 13.17 6.34 9.56
CA ARG A 105 14.54 6.71 9.15
C ARG A 105 14.64 7.16 7.69
N LEU A 106 13.92 6.50 6.78
CA LEU A 106 14.00 6.79 5.34
C LEU A 106 12.92 7.78 4.89
N GLY A 107 11.77 7.81 5.55
CA GLY A 107 10.60 8.56 5.10
C GLY A 107 9.67 7.74 4.21
N ARG A 108 8.40 8.15 4.15
CA ARG A 108 7.31 7.35 3.56
C ARG A 108 7.40 7.33 2.04
N ARG A 109 7.68 8.50 1.44
CA ARG A 109 7.77 8.66 -0.02
C ARG A 109 8.92 7.85 -0.58
N ARG A 110 10.10 7.92 0.04
CA ARG A 110 11.29 7.18 -0.41
C ARG A 110 11.07 5.67 -0.34
N ILE A 111 10.46 5.19 0.75
CA ILE A 111 10.15 3.76 0.89
C ILE A 111 9.21 3.28 -0.21
N LEU A 112 8.13 4.01 -0.51
CA LEU A 112 7.21 3.67 -1.60
C LEU A 112 7.94 3.64 -2.95
N LEU A 113 8.74 4.67 -3.25
CA LEU A 113 9.43 4.79 -4.53
C LEU A 113 10.53 3.73 -4.73
N LEU A 114 11.11 3.19 -3.66
CA LEU A 114 12.13 2.14 -3.71
C LEU A 114 11.51 0.72 -3.71
N SER A 115 10.42 0.52 -2.98
CA SER A 115 9.79 -0.81 -2.82
C SER A 115 8.93 -1.22 -4.02
N ILE A 116 8.17 -0.30 -4.60
CA ILE A 116 7.25 -0.65 -5.70
C ILE A 116 7.99 -1.11 -6.98
N PRO A 117 9.15 -0.54 -7.38
CA PRO A 117 9.95 -1.10 -8.48
C PRO A 117 10.38 -2.55 -8.24
N VAL A 118 10.70 -2.91 -6.99
CA VAL A 118 11.02 -4.31 -6.61
C VAL A 118 9.79 -5.20 -6.82
N MET A 119 8.60 -4.73 -6.43
CA MET A 119 7.35 -5.45 -6.69
C MET A 119 7.08 -5.63 -8.19
N ILE A 120 7.25 -4.57 -9.00
CA ILE A 120 7.04 -4.63 -10.45
C ILE A 120 7.99 -5.64 -11.08
N PHE A 121 9.28 -5.56 -10.75
CA PHE A 121 10.28 -6.50 -11.23
C PHE A 121 9.92 -7.95 -10.87
N ALA A 122 9.56 -8.19 -9.61
CA ALA A 122 9.16 -9.51 -9.14
C ALA A 122 7.91 -10.05 -9.84
N LEU A 123 6.90 -9.21 -10.09
CA LEU A 123 5.70 -9.60 -10.83
C LEU A 123 5.99 -9.90 -12.30
N ILE A 124 6.87 -9.13 -12.95
CA ILE A 124 7.32 -9.40 -14.33
C ILE A 124 8.10 -10.71 -14.39
N CYS A 125 9.02 -10.96 -13.44
CA CYS A 125 9.73 -12.23 -13.33
C CYS A 125 8.78 -13.41 -13.11
N CYS A 126 7.76 -13.23 -12.26
CA CYS A 126 6.72 -14.22 -12.03
C CYS A 126 5.94 -14.52 -13.33
N ALA A 127 5.46 -13.47 -14.02
CA ALA A 127 4.72 -13.58 -15.26
C ALA A 127 5.55 -14.25 -16.38
N ALA A 128 6.82 -13.87 -16.52
CA ALA A 128 7.75 -14.48 -17.47
C ALA A 128 7.98 -15.95 -17.13
N THR A 129 8.19 -16.28 -15.86
CA THR A 129 8.37 -17.67 -15.43
C THR A 129 7.15 -18.52 -15.76
N PHE A 130 5.93 -18.02 -15.51
CA PHE A 130 4.70 -18.69 -15.92
C PHE A 130 4.52 -18.82 -17.44
N HIS A 131 5.08 -17.90 -18.24
CA HIS A 131 5.05 -18.00 -19.69
C HIS A 131 5.99 -19.08 -20.23
N TYR A 132 7.18 -19.21 -19.63
CA TYR A 132 8.17 -20.21 -20.02
C TYR A 132 7.95 -21.59 -19.36
N ILE A 133 7.14 -21.66 -18.30
CA ILE A 133 6.63 -22.93 -17.77
C ILE A 133 5.62 -23.49 -18.78
N ILE A 134 5.99 -24.59 -19.42
CA ILE A 134 5.03 -25.50 -20.03
C ILE A 134 4.22 -26.06 -18.85
N LEU A 135 3.03 -25.49 -18.59
CA LEU A 135 2.01 -26.19 -17.81
C LEU A 135 1.78 -27.53 -18.55
N PRO A 136 1.88 -28.70 -17.89
CA PRO A 136 1.57 -29.96 -18.54
C PRO A 136 0.11 -29.91 -18.99
N SER A 137 -0.14 -29.59 -20.26
CA SER A 137 -1.48 -29.46 -20.82
C SER A 137 -2.15 -30.81 -21.12
N ASP A 138 -1.53 -31.94 -20.79
CA ASP A 138 -2.10 -33.26 -21.04
C ASP A 138 -1.95 -34.20 -19.84
N THR A 139 -2.86 -34.10 -18.87
CA THR A 139 -3.16 -35.21 -17.95
C THR A 139 -4.61 -35.66 -18.13
N ASN A 140 -4.98 -35.96 -19.39
CA ASN A 140 -6.12 -36.83 -19.71
C ASN A 140 -5.70 -38.32 -19.79
N SER A 141 -4.52 -38.69 -19.31
CA SER A 141 -4.15 -40.09 -19.16
C SER A 141 -4.58 -40.60 -17.78
N HIS A 142 -5.70 -41.32 -17.75
CA HIS A 142 -6.04 -42.27 -16.69
C HIS A 142 -4.80 -43.06 -16.25
N ASN A 143 -4.26 -42.78 -15.06
CA ASN A 143 -3.47 -43.71 -14.22
C ASN A 143 -3.11 -43.00 -12.90
N PRO A 144 -3.75 -43.33 -11.76
CA PRO A 144 -3.52 -42.64 -10.48
C PRO A 144 -2.29 -43.14 -9.69
N SER A 145 -1.25 -43.66 -10.37
CA SER A 145 -0.12 -44.31 -9.67
C SER A 145 1.27 -43.97 -10.23
N ALA A 146 1.39 -42.98 -11.11
CA ALA A 146 2.70 -42.43 -11.46
C ALA A 146 2.86 -41.08 -10.77
N GLU A 147 3.66 -41.05 -9.70
CA GLU A 147 4.39 -39.86 -9.30
C GLU A 147 5.16 -39.39 -10.54
N ALA A 148 4.57 -38.46 -11.30
CA ALA A 148 5.21 -37.88 -12.46
C ALA A 148 6.46 -37.16 -11.97
N GLN A 149 7.61 -37.82 -12.07
CA GLN A 149 8.90 -37.23 -11.75
C GLN A 149 9.17 -36.11 -12.75
N VAL A 150 8.77 -34.90 -12.37
CA VAL A 150 9.08 -33.65 -13.06
C VAL A 150 10.62 -33.57 -13.21
N PRO A 151 11.17 -33.55 -14.44
CA PRO A 151 12.61 -33.45 -14.70
C PRO A 151 13.28 -32.35 -13.86
N ILE A 152 14.56 -32.53 -13.52
CA ILE A 152 15.30 -31.58 -12.66
C ILE A 152 15.34 -30.17 -13.29
N ALA A 153 15.37 -30.07 -14.63
CA ALA A 153 15.26 -28.81 -15.37
C ALA A 153 13.88 -28.13 -15.23
N SER A 154 12.82 -28.89 -15.00
CA SER A 154 11.46 -28.39 -14.71
C SER A 154 11.17 -28.15 -13.22
N ARG A 155 12.09 -28.48 -12.30
CA ARG A 155 11.99 -28.08 -10.88
C ARG A 155 12.49 -26.66 -10.62
N THR A 156 13.33 -26.12 -11.51
CA THR A 156 13.83 -24.74 -11.41
C THR A 156 12.69 -23.74 -11.59
N SER A 157 11.75 -24.02 -12.49
CA SER A 157 10.69 -23.07 -12.86
C SER A 157 9.68 -22.81 -11.72
N PRO A 158 9.16 -23.82 -10.98
CA PRO A 158 8.32 -23.57 -9.81
C PRO A 158 9.05 -22.83 -8.68
N LEU A 159 10.34 -23.11 -8.46
CA LEU A 159 11.15 -22.40 -7.46
C LEU A 159 11.37 -20.94 -7.84
N LEU A 160 11.52 -20.63 -9.12
CA LEU A 160 11.61 -19.25 -9.61
C LEU A 160 10.28 -18.49 -9.39
N VAL A 161 9.13 -19.16 -9.53
CA VAL A 161 7.83 -18.56 -9.18
C VAL A 161 7.77 -18.24 -7.68
N VAL A 162 8.13 -19.20 -6.82
CA VAL A 162 8.17 -18.99 -5.37
C VAL A 162 9.13 -17.86 -5.00
N GLY A 163 10.34 -17.86 -5.56
CA GLY A 163 11.33 -16.81 -5.34
C GLY A 163 10.82 -15.43 -5.78
N SER A 164 10.16 -15.35 -6.94
CA SER A 164 9.53 -14.11 -7.41
C SER A 164 8.43 -13.63 -6.47
N ILE A 165 7.57 -14.54 -5.98
CA ILE A 165 6.52 -14.22 -5.02
C ILE A 165 7.11 -13.74 -3.69
N ILE A 166 8.18 -14.37 -3.20
CA ILE A 166 8.89 -13.95 -1.97
C ILE A 166 9.45 -12.54 -2.13
N ILE A 167 10.09 -12.22 -3.27
CA ILE A 167 10.62 -10.87 -3.54
C ILE A 167 9.47 -9.85 -3.65
N TYR A 168 8.37 -10.21 -4.30
CA TYR A 168 7.17 -9.36 -4.38
C TYR A 168 6.62 -9.06 -2.98
N VAL A 169 6.47 -10.08 -2.13
CA VAL A 169 5.96 -9.94 -0.76
C VAL A 169 6.90 -9.11 0.11
N ALA A 170 8.21 -9.31 -0.02
CA ALA A 170 9.21 -8.50 0.67
C ALA A 170 9.11 -7.01 0.27
N GLY A 171 8.99 -6.72 -1.03
CA GLY A 171 8.78 -5.36 -1.53
C GLY A 171 7.48 -4.76 -1.00
N TYR A 172 6.37 -5.50 -1.09
CA TYR A 172 5.07 -5.05 -0.59
C TYR A 172 5.12 -4.72 0.91
N ALA A 173 5.57 -5.66 1.73
CA ALA A 173 5.65 -5.50 3.19
C ALA A 173 6.55 -4.34 3.62
N THR A 174 7.59 -4.04 2.82
CA THR A 174 8.50 -2.92 3.10
C THR A 174 7.82 -1.56 2.94
N GLY A 175 6.91 -1.41 1.96
CA GLY A 175 6.32 -0.11 1.62
C GLY A 175 4.80 -0.10 1.60
N LEU A 176 4.19 -0.62 0.53
CA LEU A 176 2.75 -0.58 0.33
C LEU A 176 1.95 -1.29 1.43
N GLY A 177 2.53 -2.24 2.15
CA GLY A 177 1.89 -2.91 3.28
C GLY A 177 1.59 -1.97 4.45
N ASN A 178 2.46 -0.98 4.72
CA ASN A 178 2.40 -0.18 5.95
C ASN A 178 2.07 1.29 5.70
N VAL A 179 2.67 1.91 4.67
CA VAL A 179 2.54 3.35 4.42
C VAL A 179 1.08 3.81 4.21
N PRO A 180 0.21 3.09 3.48
CA PRO A 180 -1.19 3.48 3.31
C PRO A 180 -1.98 3.58 4.62
N TRP A 181 -1.60 2.81 5.65
CA TRP A 181 -2.25 2.85 6.96
C TRP A 181 -1.86 4.07 7.81
N GLN A 182 -0.83 4.82 7.39
CA GLN A 182 -0.48 6.13 7.95
C GLN A 182 -1.30 7.28 7.35
N GLN A 183 -2.36 7.00 6.59
CA GLN A 183 -3.26 7.98 5.97
C GLN A 183 -3.79 9.06 6.92
N SER A 184 -3.91 8.78 8.22
CA SER A 184 -4.41 9.74 9.21
C SER A 184 -3.48 10.95 9.40
N GLU A 185 -2.18 10.81 9.05
CA GLU A 185 -1.18 11.89 9.07
C GLU A 185 -1.44 12.94 7.97
N LEU A 186 -2.16 12.58 6.91
CA LEU A 186 -2.46 13.49 5.79
C LEU A 186 -3.60 14.47 6.09
N PHE A 187 -4.44 14.15 7.08
CA PHE A 187 -5.67 14.88 7.35
C PHE A 187 -5.55 15.75 8.62
N PRO A 188 -6.08 16.98 8.57
CA PRO A 188 -6.22 17.81 9.75
C PRO A 188 -7.21 17.19 10.76
N LEU A 189 -7.06 17.56 12.03
CA LEU A 189 -7.71 16.88 13.18
C LEU A 189 -9.24 16.81 13.13
N ASN A 190 -9.87 17.76 12.45
CA ASN A 190 -11.31 17.94 12.31
C ASN A 190 -11.96 16.97 11.31
N ILE A 191 -11.29 16.64 10.20
CA ILE A 191 -11.80 15.72 9.16
C ILE A 191 -11.05 14.38 9.13
N ARG A 192 -10.05 14.18 9.99
CA ARG A 192 -9.21 12.97 10.01
C ARG A 192 -10.01 11.67 10.04
N SER A 193 -11.02 11.58 10.91
CA SER A 193 -11.83 10.36 11.04
C SER A 193 -12.64 10.08 9.77
N LEU A 194 -13.23 11.13 9.17
CA LEU A 194 -14.01 11.04 7.93
C LEU A 194 -13.12 10.69 6.73
N GLY A 195 -11.99 11.37 6.56
CA GLY A 195 -11.04 11.07 5.48
C GLY A 195 -10.46 9.67 5.58
N SER A 196 -10.10 9.24 6.79
CA SER A 196 -9.56 7.89 7.03
C SER A 196 -10.61 6.80 6.82
N SER A 197 -11.88 7.03 7.17
CA SER A 197 -12.94 6.05 6.94
C SER A 197 -13.25 5.88 5.46
N LEU A 198 -13.28 6.96 4.67
CA LEU A 198 -13.47 6.90 3.22
C LEU A 198 -12.32 6.17 2.53
N ALA A 199 -11.08 6.49 2.87
CA ALA A 199 -9.93 5.80 2.30
C ALA A 199 -9.86 4.32 2.73
N THR A 200 -10.29 3.99 3.95
CA THR A 200 -10.47 2.59 4.39
C THR A 200 -11.60 1.89 3.64
N ALA A 201 -12.70 2.58 3.31
CA ALA A 201 -13.76 2.03 2.46
C ALA A 201 -13.25 1.72 1.05
N VAL A 202 -12.38 2.57 0.48
CA VAL A 202 -11.69 2.29 -0.79
C VAL A 202 -10.80 1.05 -0.68
N ASN A 203 -10.09 0.87 0.43
CA ASN A 203 -9.31 -0.34 0.69
C ASN A 203 -10.20 -1.59 0.60
N TRP A 204 -11.23 -1.68 1.46
CA TRP A 204 -12.07 -2.87 1.50
C TRP A 204 -12.85 -3.09 0.20
N GLY A 205 -13.34 -2.03 -0.43
CA GLY A 205 -14.00 -2.11 -1.74
C GLY A 205 -13.07 -2.67 -2.82
N SER A 206 -11.84 -2.17 -2.90
CA SER A 206 -10.83 -2.67 -3.84
C SER A 206 -10.45 -4.13 -3.53
N ASN A 207 -10.28 -4.47 -2.25
CA ASN A 207 -10.01 -5.83 -1.80
C ASN A 207 -11.12 -6.81 -2.24
N THR A 208 -12.38 -6.44 -2.08
CA THR A 208 -13.51 -7.26 -2.53
C THR A 208 -13.48 -7.50 -4.03
N VAL A 209 -13.22 -6.45 -4.83
CA VAL A 209 -13.13 -6.58 -6.30
C VAL A 209 -12.01 -7.55 -6.70
N VAL A 210 -10.81 -7.39 -6.13
CA VAL A 210 -9.66 -8.27 -6.44
C VAL A 210 -9.90 -9.70 -5.92
N GLY A 211 -10.55 -9.85 -4.76
CA GLY A 211 -10.90 -11.16 -4.20
C GLY A 211 -11.85 -11.95 -5.10
N LEU A 212 -12.84 -11.29 -5.70
CA LEU A 212 -13.80 -11.92 -6.60
C LEU A 212 -13.22 -12.23 -7.99
N THR A 213 -12.30 -11.38 -8.47
CA THR A 213 -11.77 -11.46 -9.84
C THR A 213 -10.50 -12.31 -9.97
N PHE A 214 -9.70 -12.47 -8.91
CA PHE A 214 -8.37 -13.11 -8.98
C PHE A 214 -8.40 -14.52 -9.59
N LEU A 215 -9.25 -15.42 -9.06
CA LEU A 215 -9.34 -16.79 -9.59
C LEU A 215 -9.91 -16.81 -11.02
N GLN A 216 -10.89 -15.95 -11.31
CA GLN A 216 -11.46 -15.85 -12.66
C GLN A 216 -10.43 -15.37 -13.68
N MET A 217 -9.53 -14.46 -13.29
CA MET A 217 -8.41 -14.03 -14.13
C MET A 217 -7.40 -15.16 -14.30
N LEU A 218 -7.09 -15.90 -13.23
CA LEU A 218 -6.17 -17.02 -13.27
C LEU A 218 -6.64 -18.12 -14.24
N ASP A 219 -7.92 -18.47 -14.18
CA ASP A 219 -8.52 -19.50 -15.02
C ASP A 219 -8.77 -19.01 -16.46
N GLY A 220 -9.19 -17.76 -16.64
CA GLY A 220 -9.59 -17.21 -17.94
C GLY A 220 -8.43 -16.66 -18.78
N LEU A 221 -7.56 -15.85 -18.17
CA LEU A 221 -6.41 -15.21 -18.85
C LEU A 221 -5.12 -16.00 -18.66
N GLY A 222 -5.06 -16.87 -17.65
CA GLY A 222 -3.86 -17.59 -17.26
C GLY A 222 -3.01 -16.83 -16.24
N PRO A 223 -2.11 -17.53 -15.52
CA PRO A 223 -1.25 -16.92 -14.50
C PRO A 223 -0.33 -15.82 -15.05
N SER A 224 0.28 -16.05 -16.23
CA SER A 224 1.24 -15.09 -16.81
C SER A 224 0.60 -13.71 -17.03
N TRP A 225 -0.56 -13.65 -17.69
CA TRP A 225 -1.27 -12.40 -17.94
C TRP A 225 -1.82 -11.76 -16.66
N THR A 226 -2.30 -12.58 -15.72
CA THR A 226 -2.80 -12.10 -14.42
C THR A 226 -1.71 -11.33 -13.65
N PHE A 227 -0.51 -11.90 -13.53
CA PHE A 227 0.62 -11.23 -12.86
C PHE A 227 1.13 -10.01 -13.64
N LEU A 228 1.05 -10.02 -14.98
CA LEU A 228 1.41 -8.87 -15.81
C LEU A 228 0.44 -7.70 -15.60
N ILE A 229 -0.86 -7.96 -15.46
CA ILE A 229 -1.86 -6.93 -15.13
C ILE A 229 -1.55 -6.30 -13.78
N TYR A 230 -1.21 -7.10 -12.76
CA TYR A 230 -0.81 -6.55 -11.47
C TYR A 230 0.50 -5.76 -11.55
N ALA A 231 1.46 -6.17 -12.38
CA ALA A 231 2.68 -5.41 -12.62
C ALA A 231 2.37 -4.04 -13.25
N PHE A 232 1.45 -4.01 -14.22
CA PHE A 232 0.99 -2.77 -14.86
C PHE A 232 0.27 -1.84 -13.88
N VAL A 233 -0.61 -2.37 -13.03
CA VAL A 233 -1.25 -1.60 -11.96
C VAL A 233 -0.20 -1.01 -11.00
N CYS A 234 0.79 -1.81 -10.60
CA CYS A 234 1.89 -1.33 -9.76
C CYS A 234 2.70 -0.22 -10.45
N LEU A 235 2.94 -0.33 -11.76
CA LEU A 235 3.65 0.67 -12.56
C LEU A 235 2.89 2.00 -12.63
N MET A 236 1.58 1.93 -12.92
CA MET A 236 0.71 3.12 -12.91
C MET A 236 0.66 3.76 -11.52
N GLY A 237 0.52 2.94 -10.49
CA GLY A 237 0.53 3.39 -9.09
C GLY A 237 1.84 4.05 -8.68
N TRP A 238 2.97 3.47 -9.09
CA TRP A 238 4.29 4.05 -8.86
C TRP A 238 4.45 5.42 -9.51
N PHE A 239 4.02 5.56 -10.77
CA PHE A 239 4.05 6.84 -11.47
C PHE A 239 3.13 7.88 -10.80
N ALA A 240 1.93 7.47 -10.38
CA ALA A 240 1.02 8.33 -9.63
C ALA A 240 1.65 8.79 -8.31
N ILE A 241 2.22 7.88 -7.52
CA ILE A 241 2.93 8.22 -6.27
C ILE A 241 4.08 9.18 -6.53
N TRP A 242 4.86 8.96 -7.60
CA TRP A 242 5.96 9.84 -7.96
C TRP A 242 5.49 11.28 -8.23
N LEU A 243 4.32 11.44 -8.86
CA LEU A 243 3.71 12.72 -9.21
C LEU A 243 2.96 13.43 -8.08
N VAL A 244 2.26 12.69 -7.21
CA VAL A 244 1.30 13.28 -6.25
C VAL A 244 1.68 13.11 -4.78
N TYR A 245 2.54 12.16 -4.41
CA TYR A 245 2.82 11.85 -3.01
C TYR A 245 3.96 12.73 -2.47
N PRO A 246 3.71 13.65 -1.52
CA PRO A 246 4.76 14.41 -0.86
C PRO A 246 5.50 13.57 0.19
N GLU A 247 6.69 14.02 0.60
CA GLU A 247 7.33 13.47 1.81
C GLU A 247 6.70 14.11 3.04
N THR A 248 6.16 13.29 3.94
CA THR A 248 5.48 13.70 5.19
C THR A 248 6.34 13.47 6.44
N ARG A 249 7.54 12.91 6.27
CA ARG A 249 8.46 12.60 7.37
C ARG A 249 8.76 13.84 8.23
N GLY A 250 8.38 13.75 9.51
CA GLY A 250 8.73 14.74 10.52
C GLY A 250 7.97 16.06 10.40
N LEU A 251 6.88 16.08 9.63
CA LEU A 251 5.96 17.21 9.57
C LEU A 251 4.87 17.06 10.63
N THR A 252 4.42 18.19 11.18
CA THR A 252 3.17 18.23 11.94
C THR A 252 1.96 18.13 10.99
N LEU A 253 0.78 17.99 11.57
CA LEU A 253 -0.48 17.87 10.83
C LEU A 253 -0.82 19.17 10.09
N GLU A 254 -0.51 20.29 10.73
CA GLU A 254 -0.67 21.65 10.21
C GLU A 254 0.29 21.86 9.04
N GLU A 255 1.56 21.50 9.22
CA GLU A 255 2.58 21.58 8.15
C GLU A 255 2.22 20.69 6.96
N THR A 256 1.63 19.52 7.20
CA THR A 256 1.14 18.62 6.13
C THR A 256 -0.06 19.24 5.40
N GLY A 257 -0.97 19.89 6.13
CA GLY A 257 -2.08 20.65 5.55
C GLY A 257 -1.61 21.84 4.71
N GLU A 258 -0.62 22.59 5.20
CA GLU A 258 0.00 23.70 4.46
C GLU A 258 0.72 23.21 3.20
N LEU A 259 1.42 22.08 3.28
CA LEU A 259 2.11 21.47 2.13
C LEU A 259 1.14 21.14 0.99
N LEU A 260 -0.09 20.74 1.33
CA LEU A 260 -1.14 20.36 0.38
C LEU A 260 -2.05 21.54 -0.04
N LYS A 261 -1.92 22.72 0.58
CA LYS A 261 -2.78 23.89 0.33
C LYS A 261 -2.70 24.38 -1.11
N ASP A 262 -1.48 24.58 -1.62
CA ASP A 262 -1.23 25.19 -2.94
C ASP A 262 -0.85 24.17 -4.03
N GLY A 263 -0.78 22.88 -3.71
CA GLY A 263 -0.39 21.84 -4.66
C GLY A 263 -0.13 20.49 -4.01
N TRP A 264 0.61 19.61 -4.70
CA TRP A 264 0.92 18.26 -4.22
C TRP A 264 2.19 18.17 -3.35
N GLY A 265 2.94 19.26 -3.19
CA GLY A 265 4.09 19.32 -2.26
C GLY A 265 5.32 18.46 -2.62
N VAL A 266 5.31 17.76 -3.76
CA VAL A 266 6.29 16.73 -4.12
C VAL A 266 7.75 17.19 -4.13
N GLN A 267 8.02 18.44 -4.55
CA GLN A 267 9.38 19.01 -4.58
C GLN A 267 9.81 19.68 -3.26
N ARG A 268 8.84 20.06 -2.39
CA ARG A 268 9.10 20.83 -1.16
C ARG A 268 9.45 19.94 0.05
N GLY A 269 9.03 18.67 0.04
CA GLY A 269 9.29 17.70 1.12
C GLY A 269 10.74 17.20 1.24
N GLY A 270 11.66 17.65 0.38
CA GLY A 270 13.04 17.14 0.30
C GLY A 270 14.09 17.86 1.15
N GLY A 271 13.81 19.05 1.73
CA GLY A 271 14.81 19.70 2.59
C GLY A 271 14.77 21.22 2.76
N ARG A 272 13.62 21.90 2.68
CA ARG A 272 13.60 23.38 2.83
C ARG A 272 12.54 24.01 3.74
N LEU A 273 11.55 23.30 4.26
CA LEU A 273 10.56 23.96 5.15
C LEU A 273 11.08 24.23 6.58
N GLY A 274 12.02 23.44 7.10
CA GLY A 274 12.56 23.62 8.46
C GLY A 274 13.51 24.82 8.67
N ARG A 275 13.74 25.68 7.66
CA ARG A 275 14.57 26.89 7.79
C ARG A 275 13.85 28.21 7.50
N GLY A 276 12.61 28.18 7.02
CA GLY A 276 11.88 29.39 6.62
C GLY A 276 11.16 30.10 7.78
N LEU A 277 10.64 29.34 8.75
CA LEU A 277 9.77 29.89 9.80
C LEU A 277 10.51 30.31 11.08
N GLY A 278 11.85 30.17 11.12
CA GLY A 278 12.68 30.56 12.26
C GLY A 278 13.42 31.88 12.11
N ALA A 279 13.30 32.56 10.96
CA ALA A 279 14.11 33.74 10.64
C ALA A 279 13.36 35.08 10.62
N GLU A 280 12.02 35.10 10.76
CA GLU A 280 11.23 36.34 10.71
C GLU A 280 10.79 36.92 12.06
N ASN A 281 11.14 36.30 13.19
CA ASN A 281 10.78 36.81 14.53
C ASN A 281 11.99 37.32 15.33
N GLY A 282 13.00 37.87 14.66
CA GLY A 282 14.28 38.25 15.26
C GLY A 282 14.76 39.68 15.01
N GLU A 283 13.90 40.59 14.55
CA GLU A 283 14.23 42.02 14.48
C GLU A 283 13.05 42.86 14.98
N VAL A 284 13.15 43.30 16.24
CA VAL A 284 13.04 44.68 16.78
C VAL A 284 13.07 44.59 18.30
#